data_AF-A0AAD9UBH7-F1
#
_entry.id   AF-A0AAD9UBH7-F1
#
_cell.length_a   1.000
_cell.length_b   1.000
_cell.length_c   1.000
_cell.angle_alpha   90.00
_cell.angle_beta   90.00
_cell.angle_gamma   90.00
#
_symmetry.space_group_name_H-M   'P 1'
#
loop_
_entity.id
_entity.type
_entity.pdbx_description
1 polymer ?
#
loop_
_entity_poly.entity_id
_entity_poly.type
_entity_poly.pdbx_seq_one_letter_code
_entity_poly.pdbx_strand_id
1 'polypeptide(L)'
;MGSNLREILENICYPEIFLSFLTDKEKNKIGSKENAILEFYQQFACVGGDPVFSESLCKELQKKFFHQRCELGRIGRRNMNQRLNLNIPKNNIFLLPRDVLAAADHLIGLKFGMGTLDDMNHLKNKRIRSVADLLQDQFGLALVRLENAVRGTIGGAIRHKLMPTPQNLVTSTPLTTTYDSFFGLHPLSQVLDRTNPLTQIVHGRKLSYLGPGGLTGRTASFRIRDIHPSHYGRICPIDTSEGINVGLIGSLAIHARIGYWGSLESPFYEIFEKSKKIRMLYLSPSIDEYYMVAAGNSLALSQGIQEEQVVPTRYRQEFLTISWERVHLRSIFPFQYFSIGASLIPFIEHNDANRALMSSNMQRQAVPLSRSEKCIVGTGLERQVALDSGVTAIAEHEGKVLYTDIDKIVLSGNGDTIGIPLVMYQRSNKNTCMHQKPQVGRDRCIKKGQVLADGAATVGGELALGKNVLVAYMPWEGYNFEDAVLISERLIYRDIYTSFHIRKYEIQTHVTFILMGVRSILFTYGNMKFRLM
;
A
#
# COMPACT_ATOMS: atom_id res chain seq x y z
N MET A 1 14.97 -31.34 14.44
CA MET A 1 14.68 -32.28 13.33
C MET A 1 14.40 -33.69 13.85
N GLY A 2 15.15 -34.17 14.85
CA GLY A 2 14.96 -35.52 15.38
C GLY A 2 15.54 -36.60 14.47
N SER A 3 16.42 -36.20 13.54
CA SER A 3 17.14 -37.07 12.63
C SER A 3 18.47 -37.49 13.25
N ASN A 4 18.93 -38.69 12.90
CA ASN A 4 20.25 -39.17 13.33
C ASN A 4 21.36 -38.53 12.47
N LEU A 5 22.58 -38.49 13.00
CA LEU A 5 23.72 -37.90 12.28
C LEU A 5 23.95 -38.56 10.91
N ARG A 6 23.75 -39.87 10.81
CA ARG A 6 23.81 -40.60 9.53
C ARG A 6 22.75 -40.13 8.53
N GLU A 7 21.50 -39.98 8.97
CA GLU A 7 20.41 -39.49 8.10
C GLU A 7 20.67 -38.05 7.63
N ILE A 8 21.30 -37.23 8.47
CA ILE A 8 21.68 -35.86 8.11
C ILE A 8 22.75 -35.89 7.02
N LEU A 9 23.81 -36.69 7.21
CA LEU A 9 24.90 -36.80 6.23
C LEU A 9 24.45 -37.38 4.88
N GLU A 10 23.48 -38.28 4.87
CA GLU A 10 22.90 -38.84 3.63
C GLU A 10 22.05 -37.82 2.85
N ASN A 11 21.57 -36.76 3.50
CA ASN A 11 20.69 -35.75 2.89
C ASN A 11 21.37 -34.39 2.61
N ILE A 12 22.67 -34.28 2.89
CA ILE A 12 23.49 -33.06 2.71
C ILE A 12 24.43 -33.24 1.51
N CYS A 13 24.67 -32.17 0.74
CA CYS A 13 25.59 -32.20 -0.40
C CYS A 13 27.08 -32.12 0.01
N TYR A 14 27.38 -31.46 1.14
CA TYR A 14 28.75 -31.24 1.63
C TYR A 14 29.03 -31.85 3.02
N PRO A 15 29.01 -33.19 3.17
CA PRO A 15 29.11 -33.85 4.47
C PRO A 15 30.44 -33.60 5.19
N GLU A 16 31.57 -33.57 4.46
CA GLU A 16 32.91 -33.36 5.05
C GLU A 16 33.05 -31.97 5.69
N ILE A 17 32.50 -30.96 5.03
CA ILE A 17 32.51 -29.58 5.51
C ILE A 17 31.59 -29.45 6.71
N PHE A 18 30.43 -30.11 6.67
CA PHE A 18 29.52 -30.15 7.80
C PHE A 18 30.18 -30.74 9.06
N LEU A 19 30.96 -31.82 8.90
CA LEU A 19 31.72 -32.45 9.98
C LEU A 19 32.87 -31.58 10.49
N SER A 20 33.44 -30.72 9.64
CA SER A 20 34.53 -29.80 10.03
C SER A 20 34.10 -28.70 11.00
N PHE A 21 32.80 -28.36 11.05
CA PHE A 21 32.27 -27.37 11.98
C PHE A 21 32.13 -27.89 13.42
N LEU A 22 32.19 -29.21 13.63
CA LEU A 22 32.06 -29.81 14.96
C LEU A 22 33.44 -29.87 15.62
N THR A 23 33.61 -29.16 16.74
CA THR A 23 34.80 -29.35 17.59
C THR A 23 34.78 -30.72 18.26
N ASP A 24 35.93 -31.28 18.62
CA ASP A 24 35.99 -32.62 19.23
C ASP A 24 35.24 -32.71 20.59
N LYS A 25 35.10 -31.58 21.31
CA LYS A 25 34.25 -31.48 22.51
C LYS A 25 32.75 -31.54 22.19
N GLU A 26 32.33 -30.98 21.06
CA GLU A 26 30.94 -30.98 20.60
C GLU A 26 30.56 -32.31 19.96
N LYS A 27 31.48 -32.98 19.25
CA LYS A 27 31.26 -34.33 18.71
C LYS A 27 30.85 -35.34 19.78
N ASN A 28 31.47 -35.27 20.97
CA ASN A 28 31.17 -36.17 22.08
C ASN A 28 29.86 -35.84 22.81
N LYS A 29 29.40 -34.57 22.78
CA LYS A 29 28.13 -34.14 23.40
C LYS A 29 26.93 -34.31 22.47
N ILE A 30 27.10 -34.02 21.17
CA ILE A 30 26.05 -33.95 20.15
C ILE A 30 25.93 -35.26 19.35
N GLY A 31 26.84 -36.22 19.58
CA GLY A 31 26.88 -37.49 18.84
C GLY A 31 25.61 -38.35 18.96
N SER A 32 24.82 -38.21 20.02
CA SER A 32 23.52 -38.88 20.15
C SER A 32 22.35 -37.90 19.93
N LYS A 33 21.30 -38.40 19.26
CA LYS A 33 20.07 -37.66 18.98
C LYS A 33 19.40 -37.18 20.27
N GLU A 34 19.42 -37.99 21.33
CA GLU A 34 18.80 -37.64 22.61
C GLU A 34 19.50 -36.43 23.26
N ASN A 35 20.83 -36.43 23.29
CA ASN A 35 21.61 -35.37 23.91
C ASN A 35 21.44 -34.04 23.17
N ALA A 36 21.45 -34.07 21.83
CA ALA A 36 21.24 -32.87 21.01
C ALA A 36 19.85 -32.23 21.23
N ILE A 37 18.81 -33.06 21.42
CA ILE A 37 17.45 -32.57 21.72
C ILE A 37 17.40 -31.95 23.13
N LEU A 38 18.06 -32.56 24.11
CA LEU A 38 18.12 -32.04 25.48
C LEU A 38 18.87 -30.73 25.57
N GLU A 39 20.02 -30.61 24.90
CA GLU A 39 20.80 -29.38 24.86
C GLU A 39 20.00 -28.25 24.19
N PHE A 40 19.34 -28.53 23.06
CA PHE A 40 18.44 -27.58 22.43
C PHE A 40 17.29 -27.17 23.35
N TYR A 41 16.71 -28.12 24.09
CA TYR A 41 15.64 -27.83 25.06
C TYR A 41 16.12 -26.93 26.20
N GLN A 42 17.30 -27.20 26.78
CA GLN A 42 17.90 -26.37 27.83
C GLN A 42 18.11 -24.93 27.35
N GLN A 43 18.67 -24.77 26.15
CA GLN A 43 18.90 -23.45 25.54
C GLN A 43 17.58 -22.74 25.20
N PHE A 44 16.60 -23.48 24.68
CA PHE A 44 15.34 -22.90 24.22
C PHE A 44 14.39 -22.52 25.38
N ALA A 45 14.34 -23.33 26.43
CA ALA A 45 13.43 -23.13 27.56
C ALA A 45 14.05 -22.29 28.70
N CYS A 46 15.36 -22.02 28.67
CA CYS A 46 16.11 -21.33 29.73
C CYS A 46 15.84 -21.93 31.12
N VAL A 47 15.63 -23.24 31.22
CA VAL A 47 15.34 -23.93 32.48
C VAL A 47 16.66 -24.38 33.13
N GLY A 48 16.91 -23.94 34.36
CA GLY A 48 17.98 -24.46 35.20
C GLY A 48 17.60 -25.83 35.78
N GLY A 49 18.21 -26.89 35.27
CA GLY A 49 18.04 -28.28 35.73
C GLY A 49 18.63 -29.28 34.72
N ASP A 50 18.72 -30.55 35.11
CA ASP A 50 19.14 -31.66 34.25
C ASP A 50 17.90 -32.36 33.65
N PRO A 51 17.46 -31.98 32.43
CA PRO A 51 16.30 -32.60 31.80
C PRO A 51 16.64 -34.03 31.37
N VAL A 52 15.70 -34.95 31.62
CA VAL A 52 15.78 -36.33 31.15
C VAL A 52 15.08 -36.43 29.79
N PHE A 53 15.68 -37.15 28.84
CA PHE A 53 15.11 -37.34 27.52
C PHE A 53 13.79 -38.09 27.60
N SER A 54 12.78 -37.62 26.86
CA SER A 54 11.53 -38.33 26.63
C SER A 54 11.08 -38.15 25.18
N GLU A 55 10.49 -39.21 24.62
CA GLU A 55 9.95 -39.16 23.26
C GLU A 55 8.82 -38.14 23.10
N SER A 56 8.04 -37.93 24.17
CA SER A 56 7.00 -36.90 24.26
C SER A 56 7.59 -35.50 24.10
N LEU A 57 8.73 -35.21 24.73
CA LEU A 57 9.42 -33.92 24.62
C LEU A 57 9.93 -33.67 23.19
N CYS A 58 10.45 -34.69 22.51
CA CYS A 58 10.83 -34.57 21.10
C CYS A 58 9.63 -34.22 20.20
N LYS A 59 8.50 -34.93 20.37
CA LYS A 59 7.26 -34.66 19.62
C LYS A 59 6.70 -33.28 19.94
N GLU A 60 6.77 -32.86 21.20
CA GLU A 60 6.33 -31.53 21.62
C GLU A 60 7.18 -30.43 21.00
N LEU A 61 8.51 -30.57 21.01
CA LEU A 61 9.42 -29.62 20.36
C LEU A 61 9.21 -29.55 18.86
N GLN A 62 9.09 -30.69 18.18
CA GLN A 62 8.79 -30.73 16.75
C GLN A 62 7.45 -30.05 16.44
N LYS A 63 6.42 -30.27 17.25
CA LYS A 63 5.12 -29.62 17.10
C LYS A 63 5.22 -28.11 17.37
N LYS A 64 5.88 -27.69 18.44
CA LYS A 64 6.07 -26.27 18.78
C LYS A 64 6.84 -25.53 17.68
N PHE A 65 7.96 -26.08 17.22
CA PHE A 65 8.80 -25.42 16.24
C PHE A 65 8.21 -25.48 14.83
N PHE A 66 7.96 -26.68 14.32
CA PHE A 66 7.54 -26.86 12.93
C PHE A 66 6.05 -26.60 12.69
N HIS A 67 5.17 -26.67 13.69
CA HIS A 67 3.72 -26.48 13.47
C HIS A 67 3.12 -25.25 14.15
N GLN A 68 3.72 -24.69 15.21
CA GLN A 68 3.12 -23.55 15.91
C GLN A 68 3.90 -22.24 15.72
N ARG A 69 5.23 -22.29 15.65
CA ARG A 69 6.07 -21.08 15.58
C ARG A 69 6.58 -20.76 14.18
N CYS A 70 6.86 -21.76 13.35
CA CYS A 70 7.47 -21.57 12.02
C CYS A 70 6.47 -21.85 10.89
N GLU A 71 5.42 -21.04 10.80
CA GLU A 71 4.55 -21.00 9.63
C GLU A 71 5.16 -20.07 8.56
N LEU A 72 5.41 -20.64 7.37
CA LEU A 72 5.94 -19.91 6.20
C LEU A 72 4.82 -19.29 5.37
N GLY A 73 3.62 -19.87 5.46
CA GLY A 73 2.52 -19.62 4.53
C GLY A 73 2.82 -20.10 3.11
N ARG A 74 1.85 -19.94 2.21
CA ARG A 74 1.96 -20.37 0.80
C ARG A 74 3.08 -19.63 0.05
N ILE A 75 3.27 -18.35 0.37
CA ILE A 75 4.28 -17.49 -0.27
C ILE A 75 5.68 -17.85 0.21
N GLY A 76 5.89 -17.98 1.53
CA GLY A 76 7.19 -18.38 2.08
C GLY A 76 7.62 -19.75 1.56
N ARG A 77 6.69 -20.73 1.52
CA ARG A 77 6.94 -22.05 0.90
C ARG A 77 7.37 -21.93 -0.56
N ARG A 78 6.64 -21.15 -1.37
CA ARG A 78 7.01 -20.93 -2.77
C ARG A 78 8.39 -20.31 -2.93
N ASN A 79 8.69 -19.28 -2.14
CA ASN A 79 9.96 -18.55 -2.23
C ASN A 79 11.13 -19.46 -1.83
N MET A 80 11.01 -20.23 -0.75
CA MET A 80 12.04 -21.20 -0.37
C MET A 80 12.24 -22.27 -1.42
N ASN A 81 11.15 -22.82 -1.98
CA ASN A 81 11.24 -23.81 -3.04
C ASN A 81 11.98 -23.28 -4.28
N GLN A 82 11.69 -22.04 -4.68
CA GLN A 82 12.37 -21.39 -5.81
C GLN A 82 13.84 -21.08 -5.49
N ARG A 83 14.15 -20.66 -4.26
CA ARG A 83 15.50 -20.27 -3.87
C ARG A 83 16.44 -21.45 -3.66
N LEU A 84 15.93 -22.52 -3.03
CA LEU A 84 16.68 -23.73 -2.66
C LEU A 84 16.49 -24.87 -3.67
N ASN A 85 15.82 -24.61 -4.80
CA ASN A 85 15.49 -25.60 -5.83
C ASN A 85 14.78 -26.87 -5.26
N LEU A 86 13.84 -26.67 -4.34
CA LEU A 86 13.08 -27.75 -3.71
C LEU A 86 11.74 -27.97 -4.41
N ASN A 87 11.38 -29.24 -4.64
CA ASN A 87 10.09 -29.62 -5.21
C ASN A 87 9.10 -30.09 -4.13
N ILE A 88 8.77 -29.20 -3.18
CA ILE A 88 7.83 -29.47 -2.08
C ILE A 88 6.45 -28.88 -2.45
N PRO A 89 5.32 -29.59 -2.21
CA PRO A 89 4.00 -29.06 -2.51
C PRO A 89 3.72 -27.72 -1.82
N LYS A 90 3.12 -26.77 -2.55
CA LYS A 90 2.79 -25.42 -2.05
C LYS A 90 1.79 -25.42 -0.89
N ASN A 91 1.05 -26.51 -0.71
CA ASN A 91 0.10 -26.67 0.41
C ASN A 91 0.81 -26.89 1.75
N ASN A 92 2.08 -27.28 1.74
CA ASN A 92 2.83 -27.43 2.98
C ASN A 92 3.36 -26.07 3.46
N ILE A 93 2.57 -25.41 4.30
CA ILE A 93 2.83 -24.07 4.82
C ILE A 93 3.81 -24.02 5.99
N PHE A 94 4.21 -25.17 6.52
CA PHE A 94 5.10 -25.28 7.67
C PHE A 94 6.52 -25.60 7.24
N LEU A 95 7.51 -25.12 8.00
CA LEU A 95 8.92 -25.46 7.76
C LEU A 95 9.15 -26.98 7.90
N LEU A 96 9.98 -27.55 7.04
CA LEU A 96 10.37 -28.95 7.09
C LEU A 96 11.85 -29.09 7.45
N PRO A 97 12.26 -30.20 8.09
CA PRO A 97 13.68 -30.52 8.31
C PRO A 97 14.54 -30.39 7.04
N ARG A 98 14.03 -30.88 5.91
CA ARG A 98 14.71 -30.81 4.60
C ARG A 98 15.00 -29.38 4.15
N ASP A 99 14.15 -28.41 4.49
CA ASP A 99 14.38 -27.01 4.12
C ASP A 99 15.62 -26.46 4.82
N VAL A 100 15.82 -26.85 6.09
CA VAL A 100 16.97 -26.40 6.89
C VAL A 100 18.27 -27.00 6.37
N LEU A 101 18.26 -28.28 5.99
CA LEU A 101 19.43 -28.93 5.39
C LEU A 101 19.78 -28.29 4.04
N ALA A 102 18.79 -28.09 3.17
CA ALA A 102 19.00 -27.44 1.88
C ALA A 102 19.48 -25.98 2.03
N ALA A 103 19.00 -25.25 3.04
CA ALA A 103 19.48 -23.91 3.36
C ALA A 103 20.95 -23.93 3.83
N ALA A 104 21.35 -24.92 4.62
CA ALA A 104 22.74 -25.09 5.04
C ALA A 104 23.66 -25.41 3.85
N ASP A 105 23.26 -26.33 2.97
CA ASP A 105 23.98 -26.63 1.73
C ASP A 105 24.14 -25.41 0.84
N HIS A 106 23.07 -24.62 0.69
CA HIS A 106 23.09 -23.38 -0.09
C HIS A 106 24.06 -22.35 0.51
N LEU A 107 24.10 -22.23 1.84
CA LEU A 107 25.03 -21.33 2.53
C LEU A 107 26.49 -21.79 2.36
N ILE A 108 26.75 -23.09 2.42
CA ILE A 108 28.07 -23.65 2.13
C ILE A 108 28.46 -23.35 0.68
N GLY A 109 27.57 -23.60 -0.28
CA GLY A 109 27.80 -23.27 -1.70
C GLY A 109 28.16 -21.79 -1.92
N LEU A 110 27.43 -20.87 -1.28
CA LEU A 110 27.73 -19.43 -1.34
C LEU A 110 29.12 -19.09 -0.81
N LYS A 111 29.59 -19.76 0.24
CA LYS A 111 30.96 -19.58 0.77
C LYS A 111 32.03 -19.97 -0.25
N PHE A 112 31.76 -20.95 -1.11
CA PHE A 112 32.63 -21.35 -2.23
C PHE A 112 32.38 -20.56 -3.52
N GLY A 113 31.59 -19.50 -3.48
CA GLY A 113 31.26 -18.67 -4.65
C GLY A 113 30.24 -19.30 -5.60
N MET A 114 29.57 -20.39 -5.21
CA MET A 114 28.48 -20.98 -5.97
C MET A 114 27.17 -20.26 -5.66
N GLY A 115 26.76 -19.36 -6.56
CA GLY A 115 25.49 -18.64 -6.51
C GLY A 115 25.63 -17.13 -6.23
N THR A 116 24.49 -16.44 -6.16
CA THR A 116 24.42 -15.00 -5.94
C THR A 116 23.83 -14.67 -4.57
N LEU A 117 24.31 -13.59 -3.96
CA LEU A 117 23.70 -13.01 -2.76
C LEU A 117 22.35 -12.37 -3.11
N ASP A 118 21.41 -12.44 -2.16
CA ASP A 118 20.12 -11.82 -2.33
C ASP A 118 20.17 -10.33 -1.96
N ASP A 119 19.66 -9.48 -2.84
CA ASP A 119 19.44 -8.07 -2.52
C ASP A 119 18.11 -7.91 -1.78
N MET A 120 18.18 -7.50 -0.52
CA MET A 120 17.03 -7.22 0.33
C MET A 120 16.14 -6.09 -0.22
N ASN A 121 16.71 -5.13 -0.96
CA ASN A 121 15.98 -3.96 -1.43
C ASN A 121 15.19 -4.20 -2.71
N HIS A 122 15.58 -5.17 -3.52
CA HIS A 122 14.85 -5.55 -4.71
C HIS A 122 13.39 -5.91 -4.40
N LEU A 123 12.46 -5.34 -5.17
CA LEU A 123 11.02 -5.65 -5.07
C LEU A 123 10.64 -7.12 -5.29
N LYS A 124 11.54 -8.00 -5.78
CA LYS A 124 11.28 -9.44 -5.86
C LYS A 124 11.28 -10.10 -4.49
N ASN A 125 12.01 -9.49 -3.54
CA ASN A 125 12.15 -9.93 -2.16
C ASN A 125 11.25 -9.14 -1.20
N LYS A 126 10.46 -8.19 -1.71
CA LYS A 126 9.49 -7.41 -0.94
C LYS A 126 8.07 -7.74 -1.39
N ARG A 127 7.17 -7.87 -0.42
CA ARG A 127 5.75 -8.12 -0.64
C ARG A 127 4.94 -6.94 -0.13
N ILE A 128 3.94 -6.52 -0.91
CA ILE A 128 2.90 -5.62 -0.42
C ILE A 128 1.89 -6.42 0.38
N ARG A 129 1.65 -5.95 1.61
CA ARG A 129 0.53 -6.38 2.43
C ARG A 129 -0.62 -5.43 2.22
N SER A 130 -1.72 -5.93 1.68
CA SER A 130 -2.97 -5.18 1.53
C SER A 130 -3.71 -5.06 2.87
N VAL A 131 -4.75 -4.23 2.90
CA VAL A 131 -5.64 -4.14 4.07
C VAL A 131 -6.25 -5.51 4.42
N ALA A 132 -6.59 -6.31 3.41
CA ALA A 132 -7.10 -7.66 3.60
C ALA A 132 -6.07 -8.58 4.27
N ASP A 133 -4.79 -8.50 3.88
CA ASP A 133 -3.72 -9.29 4.51
C ASP A 133 -3.48 -8.91 5.98
N LEU A 134 -3.60 -7.62 6.30
CA LEU A 134 -3.41 -7.14 7.67
C LEU A 134 -4.60 -7.55 8.56
N LEU A 135 -5.83 -7.41 8.03
CA LEU A 135 -7.04 -7.87 8.70
C LEU A 135 -7.07 -9.38 8.87
N GLN A 136 -6.62 -10.15 7.89
CA GLN A 136 -6.58 -11.61 7.95
C GLN A 136 -5.71 -12.09 9.12
N ASP A 137 -4.55 -11.49 9.34
CA ASP A 137 -3.68 -11.81 10.48
C ASP A 137 -4.36 -11.52 11.82
N GLN A 138 -4.96 -10.33 11.96
CA GLN A 138 -5.67 -9.96 13.19
C GLN A 138 -6.89 -10.84 13.43
N PHE A 139 -7.62 -11.18 12.37
CA PHE A 139 -8.74 -12.10 12.42
C PHE A 139 -8.31 -13.50 12.84
N GLY A 140 -7.18 -14.00 12.32
CA GLY A 140 -6.58 -15.26 12.75
C GLY A 140 -6.26 -15.27 14.24
N LEU A 141 -5.64 -14.21 14.76
CA LEU A 141 -5.38 -14.06 16.20
C LEU A 141 -6.68 -14.02 17.03
N ALA A 142 -7.72 -13.37 16.51
CA ALA A 142 -9.03 -13.31 17.15
C ALA A 142 -9.70 -14.70 17.21
N LEU A 143 -9.56 -15.51 16.16
CA LEU A 143 -10.04 -16.89 16.13
C LEU A 143 -9.30 -17.78 17.13
N VAL A 144 -7.98 -17.62 17.28
CA VAL A 144 -7.21 -18.36 18.30
C VAL A 144 -7.67 -17.98 19.71
N ARG A 145 -7.96 -16.71 19.96
CA ARG A 145 -8.53 -16.25 21.24
C ARG A 145 -9.92 -16.85 21.48
N LEU A 146 -10.77 -16.88 20.44
CA LEU A 146 -12.08 -17.48 20.50
C LEU A 146 -11.99 -19.00 20.78
N GLU A 147 -11.09 -19.72 20.11
CA GLU A 147 -10.84 -21.14 20.35
C GLU A 147 -10.43 -21.39 21.80
N ASN A 148 -9.52 -20.59 22.34
CA ASN A 148 -9.07 -20.71 23.73
C ASN A 148 -10.21 -20.43 24.71
N ALA A 149 -11.05 -19.43 24.45
CA ALA A 149 -12.22 -19.12 25.27
C ALA A 149 -13.23 -20.28 25.24
N VAL A 150 -13.55 -20.81 24.05
CA VAL A 150 -14.44 -21.97 23.87
C VAL A 150 -13.88 -23.20 24.57
N ARG A 151 -12.57 -23.47 24.47
CA ARG A 151 -11.93 -24.60 25.17
C ARG A 151 -12.03 -24.43 26.69
N GLY A 152 -11.87 -23.21 27.19
CA GLY A 152 -12.06 -22.87 28.60
C GLY A 152 -13.49 -23.10 29.07
N THR A 153 -14.49 -22.64 28.32
CA THR A 153 -15.91 -22.82 28.66
C THR A 153 -16.33 -24.27 28.61
N ILE A 154 -15.86 -25.05 27.63
CA ILE A 154 -16.08 -26.51 27.56
C ILE A 154 -15.46 -27.19 28.79
N GLY A 155 -14.22 -26.85 29.14
CA GLY A 155 -13.55 -27.38 30.33
C GLY A 155 -14.25 -27.02 31.65
N GLY A 156 -14.94 -25.88 31.71
CA GLY A 156 -15.81 -25.50 32.84
C GLY A 156 -17.14 -26.27 32.83
N ALA A 157 -17.81 -26.36 31.68
CA ALA A 157 -19.08 -27.05 31.53
C ALA A 157 -18.98 -28.54 31.89
N ILE A 158 -17.88 -29.21 31.48
CA ILE A 158 -17.60 -30.61 31.84
C ILE A 158 -17.45 -30.76 33.36
N ARG A 159 -16.74 -29.84 34.04
CA ARG A 159 -16.59 -29.87 35.51
C ARG A 159 -17.92 -29.74 36.24
N HIS A 160 -18.85 -28.96 35.70
CA HIS A 160 -20.17 -28.72 36.30
C HIS A 160 -21.29 -29.62 35.74
N LYS A 161 -20.97 -30.65 34.94
CA LYS A 161 -21.95 -31.56 34.28
C LYS A 161 -23.07 -30.83 33.51
N LEU A 162 -22.77 -29.67 32.95
CA LEU A 162 -23.68 -28.90 32.10
C LEU A 162 -23.48 -29.29 30.64
N MET A 163 -24.56 -29.46 29.88
CA MET A 163 -24.50 -29.65 28.42
C MET A 163 -24.36 -28.27 27.75
N PRO A 164 -23.21 -27.94 27.14
CA PRO A 164 -23.04 -26.64 26.50
C PRO A 164 -23.77 -26.59 25.15
N THR A 165 -24.59 -25.57 24.94
CA THR A 165 -25.20 -25.28 23.63
C THR A 165 -24.24 -24.43 22.77
N PRO A 166 -24.26 -24.55 21.43
CA PRO A 166 -23.37 -23.77 20.55
C PRO A 166 -23.47 -22.26 20.75
N GLN A 167 -24.68 -21.75 21.05
CA GLN A 167 -24.93 -20.33 21.31
C GLN A 167 -24.24 -19.85 22.60
N ASN A 168 -24.12 -20.71 23.62
CA ASN A 168 -23.45 -20.37 24.87
C ASN A 168 -21.92 -20.52 24.80
N LEU A 169 -21.42 -21.25 23.78
CA LEU A 169 -19.98 -21.46 23.57
C LEU A 169 -19.34 -20.32 22.78
N VAL A 170 -20.02 -19.83 21.74
CA VAL A 170 -19.45 -18.85 20.80
C VAL A 170 -19.85 -17.43 21.21
N THR A 171 -18.85 -16.64 21.62
CA THR A 171 -19.03 -15.20 21.87
C THR A 171 -18.40 -14.38 20.74
N SER A 172 -19.05 -13.30 20.33
CA SER A 172 -18.54 -12.40 19.28
C SER A 172 -17.52 -11.39 19.80
N THR A 173 -17.43 -11.20 21.12
CA THR A 173 -16.58 -10.20 21.77
C THR A 173 -15.11 -10.23 21.31
N PRO A 174 -14.43 -11.40 21.20
CA PRO A 174 -13.04 -11.42 20.72
C PRO A 174 -12.89 -10.90 19.29
N LEU A 175 -13.90 -11.09 18.44
CA LEU A 175 -13.89 -10.64 17.04
C LEU A 175 -14.16 -9.14 16.97
N THR A 176 -15.20 -8.64 17.63
CA THR A 176 -15.57 -7.21 17.60
C THR A 176 -14.48 -6.35 18.21
N THR A 177 -13.94 -6.74 19.37
CA THR A 177 -12.83 -6.01 20.02
C THR A 177 -11.57 -5.96 19.15
N THR A 178 -11.27 -7.04 18.42
CA THR A 178 -10.11 -7.05 17.51
C THR A 178 -10.35 -6.14 16.30
N TYR A 179 -11.57 -6.13 15.76
CA TYR A 179 -11.96 -5.25 14.67
C TYR A 179 -11.87 -3.77 15.07
N ASP A 180 -12.46 -3.40 16.22
CA ASP A 180 -12.43 -2.04 16.75
C ASP A 180 -10.99 -1.59 17.06
N SER A 181 -10.19 -2.47 17.64
CA SER A 181 -8.76 -2.21 17.90
C SER A 181 -7.98 -2.01 16.61
N PHE A 182 -8.23 -2.81 15.57
CA PHE A 182 -7.55 -2.64 14.29
C PHE A 182 -7.87 -1.27 13.65
N PHE A 183 -9.15 -0.93 13.48
CA PHE A 183 -9.48 0.33 12.81
C PHE A 183 -9.22 1.57 13.68
N GLY A 184 -9.27 1.43 15.02
CA GLY A 184 -9.05 2.53 15.96
C GLY A 184 -7.58 2.80 16.29
N LEU A 185 -6.73 1.77 16.37
CA LEU A 185 -5.37 1.89 16.90
C LEU A 185 -4.27 1.50 15.91
N HIS A 186 -4.58 0.79 14.83
CA HIS A 186 -3.54 0.33 13.92
C HIS A 186 -2.86 1.51 13.20
N PRO A 187 -1.52 1.63 13.18
CA PRO A 187 -0.82 2.79 12.61
C PRO A 187 -1.09 3.05 11.11
N LEU A 188 -1.47 2.01 10.38
CA LEU A 188 -1.87 2.10 8.96
C LEU A 188 -3.36 2.41 8.76
N SER A 189 -4.18 2.37 9.81
CA SER A 189 -5.56 2.86 9.79
C SER A 189 -5.53 4.38 10.02
N GLN A 190 -5.46 5.14 8.93
CA GLN A 190 -5.32 6.59 8.96
C GLN A 190 -6.63 7.27 8.58
N VAL A 191 -6.92 8.42 9.20
CA VAL A 191 -8.03 9.26 8.79
C VAL A 191 -7.79 9.71 7.35
N LEU A 192 -8.76 9.43 6.46
CA LEU A 192 -8.65 9.76 5.06
C LEU A 192 -8.45 11.27 4.86
N ASP A 193 -7.32 11.66 4.27
CA ASP A 193 -7.08 13.05 3.90
C ASP A 193 -7.96 13.42 2.69
N ARG A 194 -8.91 14.34 2.93
CA ARG A 194 -9.84 14.89 1.95
C ARG A 194 -9.67 16.41 1.81
N THR A 195 -8.42 16.86 1.70
CA THR A 195 -8.14 18.27 1.41
C THR A 195 -8.69 18.64 0.03
N ASN A 196 -8.33 17.87 -0.99
CA ASN A 196 -8.80 18.00 -2.38
C ASN A 196 -8.90 16.60 -3.05
N PRO A 197 -9.46 16.49 -4.27
CA PRO A 197 -9.66 15.21 -4.96
C PRO A 197 -8.36 14.42 -5.20
N LEU A 198 -7.27 15.11 -5.54
CA LEU A 198 -5.96 14.48 -5.77
C LEU A 198 -5.43 13.83 -4.49
N THR A 199 -5.52 14.54 -3.35
CA THR A 199 -5.05 14.05 -2.05
C THR A 199 -5.76 12.76 -1.64
N GLN A 200 -7.06 12.67 -1.90
CA GLN A 200 -7.84 11.46 -1.62
C GLN A 200 -7.31 10.25 -2.38
N ILE A 201 -7.06 10.39 -3.69
CA ILE A 201 -6.54 9.30 -4.51
C ILE A 201 -5.13 8.92 -4.10
N VAL A 202 -4.25 9.91 -3.93
CA VAL A 202 -2.85 9.66 -3.57
C VAL A 202 -2.75 8.99 -2.21
N HIS A 203 -3.57 9.40 -1.22
CA HIS A 203 -3.61 8.76 0.08
C HIS A 203 -4.07 7.29 0.00
N GLY A 204 -5.06 6.99 -0.83
CA GLY A 204 -5.52 5.62 -1.08
C GLY A 204 -4.51 4.72 -1.80
N ARG A 205 -3.53 5.30 -2.51
CA ARG A 205 -2.49 4.59 -3.28
C ARG A 205 -1.10 4.67 -2.64
N LYS A 206 -1.05 5.03 -1.35
CA LYS A 206 0.18 5.22 -0.59
C LYS A 206 0.75 3.86 -0.14
N LEU A 207 2.05 3.71 -0.30
CA LEU A 207 2.83 2.56 0.16
C LEU A 207 3.67 2.98 1.37
N SER A 208 3.71 2.13 2.39
CA SER A 208 4.44 2.37 3.63
C SER A 208 5.29 1.17 4.01
N TYR A 209 6.56 1.41 4.31
CA TYR A 209 7.44 0.44 5.00
C TYR A 209 7.24 0.46 6.52
N LEU A 210 6.52 1.45 7.04
CA LEU A 210 6.29 1.64 8.47
C LEU A 210 5.10 0.81 8.97
N GLY A 211 5.17 0.38 10.23
CA GLY A 211 4.06 -0.29 10.93
C GLY A 211 4.47 -1.64 11.55
N PRO A 212 3.53 -2.36 12.19
CA PRO A 212 3.79 -3.67 12.77
C PRO A 212 4.33 -4.66 11.74
N GLY A 213 5.46 -5.30 12.03
CA GLY A 213 6.16 -6.21 11.10
C GLY A 213 6.94 -5.51 9.98
N GLY A 214 6.97 -4.18 9.97
CA GLY A 214 7.78 -3.36 9.09
C GLY A 214 8.95 -2.68 9.82
N LEU A 215 9.32 -1.50 9.34
CA LEU A 215 10.40 -0.69 9.89
C LEU A 215 9.84 0.45 10.74
N THR A 216 10.73 1.08 11.52
CA THR A 216 10.44 2.37 12.15
C THR A 216 11.27 3.46 11.46
N GLY A 217 10.77 4.69 11.46
CA GLY A 217 11.48 5.80 10.81
C GLY A 217 12.91 6.00 11.31
N ARG A 218 13.16 5.74 12.60
CA ARG A 218 14.48 5.90 13.23
C ARG A 218 15.42 4.71 12.99
N THR A 219 14.89 3.50 12.81
CA THR A 219 15.71 2.30 12.61
C THR A 219 16.00 2.00 11.14
N ALA A 220 15.31 2.67 10.21
CA ALA A 220 15.50 2.44 8.79
C ALA A 220 16.84 3.01 8.29
N SER A 221 17.67 2.13 7.73
CA SER A 221 18.97 2.47 7.16
C SER A 221 18.84 3.30 5.87
N PHE A 222 19.91 4.01 5.53
CA PHE A 222 20.00 4.80 4.29
C PHE A 222 19.67 3.96 3.05
N ARG A 223 20.25 2.75 2.96
CA ARG A 223 20.04 1.83 1.82
C ARG A 223 18.57 1.47 1.56
N ILE A 224 17.72 1.46 2.58
CA ILE A 224 16.29 1.13 2.41
C ILE A 224 15.50 2.34 1.90
N ARG A 225 15.98 3.54 2.17
CA ARG A 225 15.38 4.81 1.74
C ARG A 225 15.74 5.15 0.29
N ASP A 226 16.85 4.62 -0.19
CA ASP A 226 17.30 4.80 -1.56
C ASP A 226 16.34 4.22 -2.60
N ILE A 227 16.40 4.79 -3.80
CA ILE A 227 15.58 4.36 -4.93
C ILE A 227 16.27 3.18 -5.60
N HIS A 228 15.68 1.99 -5.45
CA HIS A 228 16.17 0.79 -6.12
C HIS A 228 15.70 0.74 -7.60
N PRO A 229 16.54 0.32 -8.57
CA PRO A 229 16.14 0.23 -9.98
C PRO A 229 14.88 -0.61 -10.24
N SER A 230 14.60 -1.59 -9.38
CA SER A 230 13.36 -2.39 -9.49
C SER A 230 12.07 -1.57 -9.28
N HIS A 231 12.17 -0.36 -8.70
CA HIS A 231 11.02 0.56 -8.51
C HIS A 231 10.45 1.07 -9.84
N TYR A 232 11.23 1.01 -10.93
CA TYR A 232 10.84 1.51 -12.25
C TYR A 232 9.46 0.96 -12.68
N GLY A 233 8.52 1.87 -12.95
CA GLY A 233 7.15 1.53 -13.36
C GLY A 233 6.25 0.96 -12.25
N ARG A 234 6.72 0.95 -10.99
CA ARG A 234 6.04 0.29 -9.85
C ARG A 234 5.83 1.24 -8.67
N ILE A 235 6.90 1.87 -8.20
CA ILE A 235 6.89 2.88 -7.14
C ILE A 235 7.45 4.16 -7.72
N CYS A 236 6.79 5.28 -7.48
CA CYS A 236 7.24 6.57 -7.97
C CYS A 236 8.57 6.96 -7.28
N PRO A 237 9.62 7.32 -8.05
CA PRO A 237 10.89 7.76 -7.47
C PRO A 237 10.83 9.19 -6.91
N ILE A 238 9.87 10.01 -7.36
CA ILE A 238 9.73 11.42 -6.96
C ILE A 238 8.82 11.57 -5.75
N ASP A 239 7.69 10.85 -5.73
CA ASP A 239 6.61 11.12 -4.77
C ASP A 239 6.81 10.37 -3.45
N THR A 240 7.46 11.04 -2.49
CA THR A 240 7.72 10.54 -1.14
C THR A 240 7.40 11.61 -0.09
N SER A 241 7.21 11.18 1.17
CA SER A 241 7.04 12.14 2.27
C SER A 241 8.36 12.84 2.60
N GLU A 242 8.31 14.09 3.04
CA GLU A 242 9.48 14.83 3.52
C GLU A 242 9.88 14.47 4.97
N GLY A 243 11.08 14.90 5.39
CA GLY A 243 11.59 14.72 6.75
C GLY A 243 12.02 13.28 7.09
N ILE A 244 11.69 12.82 8.30
CA ILE A 244 12.16 11.52 8.81
C ILE A 244 11.61 10.34 7.99
N ASN A 245 10.53 10.51 7.25
CA ASN A 245 9.86 9.44 6.52
C ASN A 245 10.27 9.35 5.04
N VAL A 246 11.22 10.17 4.57
CA VAL A 246 11.75 10.13 3.19
C VAL A 246 12.20 8.72 2.82
N GLY A 247 11.73 8.22 1.68
CA GLY A 247 12.02 6.89 1.14
C GLY A 247 11.25 5.74 1.81
N LEU A 248 10.63 5.98 2.98
CA LEU A 248 9.86 4.97 3.72
C LEU A 248 8.38 4.97 3.37
N ILE A 249 7.90 6.10 2.88
CA ILE A 249 6.54 6.31 2.44
C ILE A 249 6.61 6.85 1.02
N GLY A 250 5.97 6.16 0.08
CA GLY A 250 5.91 6.57 -1.32
C GLY A 250 4.54 6.30 -1.93
N SER A 251 4.38 6.67 -3.19
CA SER A 251 3.16 6.42 -3.95
C SER A 251 3.39 5.38 -5.04
N LEU A 252 2.38 4.57 -5.34
CA LEU A 252 2.40 3.69 -6.50
C LEU A 252 2.48 4.48 -7.80
N ALA A 253 3.19 3.93 -8.80
CA ALA A 253 3.15 4.46 -10.15
C ALA A 253 1.72 4.32 -10.75
N ILE A 254 1.39 5.12 -11.77
CA ILE A 254 0.01 5.18 -12.32
C ILE A 254 -0.52 3.80 -12.70
N HIS A 255 0.26 3.04 -13.48
CA HIS A 255 -0.17 1.76 -14.05
C HIS A 255 0.25 0.54 -13.21
N ALA A 256 0.88 0.74 -12.06
CA ALA A 256 1.30 -0.35 -11.19
C ALA A 256 0.07 -1.07 -10.61
N ARG A 257 0.13 -2.40 -10.59
CA ARG A 257 -0.90 -3.24 -9.96
C ARG A 257 -0.29 -4.20 -8.95
N ILE A 258 -1.10 -4.62 -7.99
CA ILE A 258 -0.73 -5.65 -7.02
C ILE A 258 -1.14 -7.00 -7.61
N GLY A 259 -0.17 -7.87 -7.88
CA GLY A 259 -0.42 -9.24 -8.33
C GLY A 259 -0.99 -10.11 -7.21
N TYR A 260 -1.48 -11.30 -7.56
CA TYR A 260 -2.13 -12.23 -6.62
C TYR A 260 -1.27 -12.57 -5.38
N TRP A 261 0.06 -12.59 -5.54
CA TRP A 261 0.99 -12.91 -4.46
C TRP A 261 1.51 -11.69 -3.68
N GLY A 262 0.97 -10.49 -3.97
CA GLY A 262 1.42 -9.23 -3.36
C GLY A 262 2.68 -8.64 -4.01
N SER A 263 3.07 -9.09 -5.21
CA SER A 263 4.15 -8.50 -6.00
C SER A 263 3.66 -7.30 -6.80
N LEU A 264 4.48 -6.25 -6.92
CA LEU A 264 4.17 -5.12 -7.78
C LEU A 264 4.45 -5.43 -9.25
N GLU A 265 3.42 -5.42 -10.07
CA GLU A 265 3.51 -5.67 -11.49
C GLU A 265 3.33 -4.36 -12.27
N SER A 266 4.10 -4.21 -13.35
CA SER A 266 3.97 -3.09 -14.28
C SER A 266 3.63 -3.61 -15.67
N PRO A 267 2.75 -2.94 -16.43
CA PRO A 267 2.37 -3.37 -17.77
C PRO A 267 3.35 -2.89 -18.85
N PHE A 268 3.63 -3.74 -19.83
CA PHE A 268 4.47 -3.46 -20.98
C PHE A 268 3.82 -4.01 -22.25
N TYR A 269 4.16 -3.45 -23.41
CA TYR A 269 3.77 -4.01 -24.69
C TYR A 269 4.82 -4.98 -25.20
N GLU A 270 4.37 -6.14 -25.63
CA GLU A 270 5.20 -7.15 -26.28
C GLU A 270 5.48 -6.74 -27.73
N ILE A 271 6.75 -6.79 -28.14
CA ILE A 271 7.17 -6.53 -29.51
C ILE A 271 7.21 -7.88 -30.23
N PHE A 272 6.37 -8.05 -31.25
CA PHE A 272 6.38 -9.22 -32.13
C PHE A 272 6.90 -8.82 -33.51
N GLU A 273 7.88 -9.56 -34.04
CA GLU A 273 8.44 -9.32 -35.39
C GLU A 273 7.41 -9.40 -36.53
N LYS A 274 6.28 -10.10 -36.36
CA LYS A 274 5.38 -10.46 -37.49
C LYS A 274 3.89 -10.31 -37.26
N SER A 275 3.43 -9.79 -36.12
CA SER A 275 1.98 -9.70 -35.85
C SER A 275 1.51 -8.29 -35.49
N LYS A 276 0.42 -7.84 -36.11
CA LYS A 276 -0.26 -6.56 -35.83
C LYS A 276 -0.99 -6.52 -34.47
N LYS A 277 -0.91 -7.59 -33.66
CA LYS A 277 -1.62 -7.66 -32.37
C LYS A 277 -0.70 -7.15 -31.26
N ILE A 278 -1.07 -5.99 -30.72
CA ILE A 278 -0.46 -5.42 -29.52
C ILE A 278 -0.93 -6.25 -28.33
N ARG A 279 -0.02 -6.97 -27.68
CA ARG A 279 -0.30 -7.71 -26.43
C ARG A 279 0.31 -6.96 -25.25
N MET A 280 -0.50 -6.72 -24.22
CA MET A 280 -0.05 -6.13 -22.97
C MET A 280 0.30 -7.26 -21.98
N LEU A 281 1.50 -7.22 -21.42
CA LEU A 281 1.98 -8.16 -20.41
C LEU A 281 2.31 -7.41 -19.13
N TYR A 282 1.90 -7.95 -18.00
CA TYR A 282 2.24 -7.41 -16.69
C TYR A 282 3.39 -8.21 -16.11
N LEU A 283 4.49 -7.53 -15.82
CA LEU A 283 5.71 -8.15 -15.33
C LEU A 283 5.93 -7.89 -13.85
N SER A 284 6.10 -8.96 -13.08
CA SER A 284 6.59 -8.90 -11.71
C SER A 284 8.09 -8.61 -11.70
N PRO A 285 8.65 -8.08 -10.59
CA PRO A 285 10.05 -7.69 -10.53
C PRO A 285 11.01 -8.87 -10.75
N SER A 286 10.60 -10.09 -10.40
CA SER A 286 11.39 -11.31 -10.60
C SER A 286 11.47 -11.74 -12.07
N ILE A 287 10.40 -11.51 -12.84
CA ILE A 287 10.31 -11.89 -14.25
C ILE A 287 10.96 -10.81 -15.14
N ASP A 288 10.82 -9.56 -14.71
CA ASP A 288 11.34 -8.37 -15.38
C ASP A 288 12.84 -8.43 -15.70
N GLU A 289 13.66 -9.05 -14.84
CA GLU A 289 15.11 -9.21 -15.06
C GLU A 289 15.47 -10.06 -16.29
N TYR A 290 14.54 -10.88 -16.79
CA TYR A 290 14.78 -11.74 -17.96
C TYR A 290 14.40 -11.07 -19.29
N TYR A 291 13.73 -9.93 -19.27
CA TYR A 291 13.29 -9.22 -20.46
C TYR A 291 14.13 -7.96 -20.71
N MET A 292 14.39 -7.68 -21.99
CA MET A 292 14.97 -6.41 -22.44
C MET A 292 13.83 -5.44 -22.71
N VAL A 293 13.69 -4.41 -21.88
CA VAL A 293 12.59 -3.44 -21.93
C VAL A 293 13.09 -2.10 -22.49
N ALA A 294 12.67 -1.73 -23.69
CA ALA A 294 13.00 -0.43 -24.27
C ALA A 294 12.43 0.73 -23.44
N ALA A 295 13.28 1.71 -23.16
CA ALA A 295 12.94 2.97 -22.53
C ALA A 295 12.62 4.00 -23.62
N GLY A 296 11.39 4.51 -23.63
CA GLY A 296 10.94 5.48 -24.62
C GLY A 296 9.96 4.91 -25.63
N ASN A 297 9.40 5.84 -26.40
CA ASN A 297 8.33 5.59 -27.36
C ASN A 297 8.83 5.64 -28.81
N SER A 298 10.13 5.40 -29.08
CA SER A 298 10.60 5.46 -30.46
C SER A 298 9.85 4.44 -31.32
N LEU A 299 8.99 5.02 -32.16
CA LEU A 299 8.30 4.51 -33.34
C LEU A 299 7.16 3.49 -33.13
N ALA A 300 5.95 4.03 -33.05
CA ALA A 300 4.75 3.34 -33.55
C ALA A 300 3.73 4.35 -34.11
N LEU A 301 4.07 5.11 -35.16
CA LEU A 301 3.05 5.88 -35.91
C LEU A 301 3.33 6.11 -37.40
N SER A 302 4.50 5.76 -37.94
CA SER A 302 4.74 5.83 -39.39
C SER A 302 5.45 4.56 -39.88
N GLN A 303 4.76 3.80 -40.73
CA GLN A 303 5.19 2.55 -41.35
C GLN A 303 6.45 2.64 -42.26
N GLY A 304 7.19 3.76 -42.23
CA GLY A 304 8.26 4.03 -43.19
C GLY A 304 9.52 4.69 -42.64
N ILE A 305 9.68 4.85 -41.32
CA ILE A 305 10.86 5.52 -40.75
C ILE A 305 11.64 4.53 -39.90
N GLN A 306 12.77 4.11 -40.44
CA GLN A 306 13.73 3.14 -39.92
C GLN A 306 14.89 3.87 -39.21
N GLU A 307 14.59 4.87 -38.38
CA GLU A 307 15.63 5.86 -37.97
C GLU A 307 16.25 5.64 -36.59
N GLU A 308 15.79 4.69 -35.77
CA GLU A 308 16.57 4.25 -34.59
C GLU A 308 16.89 2.76 -34.69
N GLN A 309 18.06 2.44 -35.27
CA GLN A 309 18.62 1.10 -35.21
C GLN A 309 18.95 0.68 -33.77
N VAL A 310 19.14 1.63 -32.86
CA VAL A 310 19.59 1.40 -31.48
C VAL A 310 18.73 2.19 -30.50
N VAL A 311 18.24 1.53 -29.45
CA VAL A 311 17.31 2.10 -28.47
C VAL A 311 17.82 1.86 -27.05
N PRO A 312 17.74 2.86 -26.14
CA PRO A 312 18.06 2.65 -24.74
C PRO A 312 17.10 1.62 -24.14
N THR A 313 17.66 0.58 -23.57
CA THR A 313 16.93 -0.60 -23.10
C THR A 313 17.41 -0.96 -21.71
N ARG A 314 16.46 -1.21 -20.82
CA ARG A 314 16.75 -1.72 -19.49
C ARG A 314 16.87 -3.24 -19.52
N TYR A 315 17.98 -3.76 -19.01
CA TYR A 315 18.21 -5.19 -18.82
C TYR A 315 18.93 -5.42 -17.49
N ARG A 316 18.42 -6.36 -16.67
CA ARG A 316 19.00 -6.69 -15.35
C ARG A 316 19.40 -5.47 -14.50
N GLN A 317 18.51 -4.47 -14.45
CA GLN A 317 18.65 -3.23 -13.68
C GLN A 317 19.62 -2.18 -14.25
N GLU A 318 20.27 -2.45 -15.39
CA GLU A 318 21.15 -1.52 -16.08
C GLU A 318 20.49 -0.98 -17.35
N PHE A 319 20.91 0.21 -17.79
CA PHE A 319 20.51 0.80 -19.06
C PHE A 319 21.61 0.57 -20.09
N LEU A 320 21.25 -0.08 -21.19
CA LEU A 320 22.12 -0.45 -22.29
C LEU A 320 21.56 0.12 -23.59
N THR A 321 22.42 0.39 -24.57
CA THR A 321 21.99 0.82 -25.90
C THR A 321 22.11 -0.39 -26.83
N ILE A 322 20.98 -0.98 -27.23
CA ILE A 322 20.94 -2.22 -28.02
C ILE A 322 20.10 -2.04 -29.28
N SER A 323 20.27 -2.94 -30.25
CA SER A 323 19.46 -2.91 -31.47
C SER A 323 17.99 -3.21 -31.21
N TRP A 324 17.10 -2.52 -31.92
CA TRP A 324 15.64 -2.66 -31.74
C TRP A 324 15.16 -4.11 -31.89
N GLU A 325 15.75 -4.88 -32.81
CA GLU A 325 15.43 -6.28 -33.06
C GLU A 325 15.65 -7.19 -31.84
N ARG A 326 16.53 -6.79 -30.90
CA ARG A 326 16.79 -7.54 -29.66
C ARG A 326 15.85 -7.16 -28.52
N VAL A 327 15.05 -6.10 -28.67
CA VAL A 327 14.13 -5.64 -27.63
C VAL A 327 12.94 -6.58 -27.55
N HIS A 328 12.62 -7.07 -26.34
CA HIS A 328 11.47 -7.94 -26.15
C HIS A 328 10.19 -7.14 -25.89
N LEU A 329 10.28 -6.07 -25.09
CA LEU A 329 9.13 -5.32 -24.60
C LEU A 329 9.38 -3.81 -24.67
N ARG A 330 8.31 -3.01 -24.76
CA ARG A 330 8.37 -1.55 -24.65
C ARG A 330 7.42 -1.01 -23.60
N SER A 331 7.76 0.16 -23.05
CA SER A 331 6.87 0.93 -22.19
C SER A 331 5.59 1.38 -22.91
N ILE A 332 4.53 1.61 -22.13
CA ILE A 332 3.22 2.04 -22.64
C ILE A 332 3.18 3.56 -22.80
N PHE A 333 3.62 4.26 -21.76
CA PHE A 333 3.62 5.72 -21.69
C PHE A 333 4.94 6.23 -21.13
N PRO A 334 5.38 7.44 -21.54
CA PRO A 334 6.58 8.07 -20.97
C PRO A 334 6.46 8.29 -19.46
N PHE A 335 5.27 8.58 -18.94
CA PHE A 335 5.02 8.82 -17.51
C PHE A 335 4.74 7.54 -16.69
N GLN A 336 4.94 6.35 -17.27
CA GLN A 336 4.59 5.07 -16.63
C GLN A 336 5.24 4.86 -15.25
N TYR A 337 6.41 5.47 -15.01
CA TYR A 337 7.16 5.33 -13.76
C TYR A 337 6.82 6.37 -12.68
N PHE A 338 6.00 7.38 -12.98
CA PHE A 338 5.60 8.40 -12.00
C PHE A 338 4.27 8.07 -11.30
N SER A 339 4.05 8.67 -10.13
CA SER A 339 2.75 8.66 -9.44
C SER A 339 1.80 9.63 -10.11
N ILE A 340 0.53 9.59 -9.70
CA ILE A 340 -0.50 10.50 -10.17
C ILE A 340 -0.13 11.96 -9.87
N GLY A 341 0.39 12.26 -8.67
CA GLY A 341 0.77 13.63 -8.29
C GLY A 341 1.91 14.19 -9.13
N ALA A 342 2.97 13.41 -9.33
CA ALA A 342 4.09 13.82 -10.18
C ALA A 342 3.67 13.96 -11.66
N SER A 343 2.80 13.07 -12.16
CA SER A 343 2.39 13.10 -13.57
C SER A 343 1.41 14.22 -13.94
N LEU A 344 0.90 14.97 -12.97
CA LEU A 344 0.12 16.19 -13.19
C LEU A 344 1.00 17.43 -13.35
N ILE A 345 2.32 17.32 -13.17
CA ILE A 345 3.26 18.43 -13.37
C ILE A 345 3.60 18.51 -14.87
N PRO A 346 3.18 19.57 -15.59
CA PRO A 346 3.59 19.76 -16.97
C PRO A 346 5.10 20.04 -17.03
N PHE A 347 5.76 19.61 -18.11
CA PHE A 347 7.19 19.82 -18.33
C PHE A 347 8.07 19.26 -17.20
N ILE A 348 7.66 18.15 -16.57
CA ILE A 348 8.40 17.53 -15.46
C ILE A 348 9.83 17.15 -15.85
N GLU A 349 10.06 16.81 -17.12
CA GLU A 349 11.38 16.52 -17.71
C GLU A 349 12.36 17.70 -17.63
N HIS A 350 11.87 18.93 -17.49
CA HIS A 350 12.68 20.14 -17.34
C HIS A 350 12.84 20.58 -15.87
N ASN A 351 12.24 19.85 -14.93
CA ASN A 351 12.31 20.14 -13.50
C ASN A 351 13.30 19.20 -12.81
N ASP A 352 14.03 19.71 -11.82
CA ASP A 352 14.83 18.85 -10.95
C ASP A 352 13.90 17.96 -10.08
N ALA A 353 14.46 16.85 -9.60
CA ALA A 353 13.68 15.90 -8.81
C ALA A 353 13.19 16.49 -7.48
N ASN A 354 13.95 17.40 -6.85
CA ASN A 354 13.59 17.95 -5.54
C ASN A 354 12.39 18.92 -5.64
N ARG A 355 12.38 19.80 -6.64
CA ARG A 355 11.27 20.71 -6.93
C ARG A 355 10.05 19.96 -7.44
N ALA A 356 10.23 18.89 -8.22
CA ALA A 356 9.12 18.02 -8.62
C ALA A 356 8.50 17.30 -7.40
N LEU A 357 9.32 16.82 -6.45
CA LEU A 357 8.87 16.26 -5.18
C LEU A 357 8.04 17.28 -4.37
N MET A 358 8.61 18.47 -4.16
CA MET A 358 7.91 19.55 -3.45
C MET A 358 6.59 19.90 -4.15
N SER A 359 6.59 20.01 -5.47
CA SER A 359 5.40 20.33 -6.27
C SER A 359 4.31 19.25 -6.13
N SER A 360 4.66 17.96 -6.21
CA SER A 360 3.72 16.84 -5.98
C SER A 360 3.13 16.89 -4.56
N ASN A 361 3.95 17.23 -3.57
CA ASN A 361 3.52 17.37 -2.18
C ASN A 361 2.59 18.57 -1.97
N MET A 362 2.93 19.73 -2.53
CA MET A 362 2.17 20.98 -2.42
C MET A 362 0.82 20.90 -3.16
N GLN A 363 0.74 20.21 -4.30
CA GLN A 363 -0.54 19.96 -4.98
C GLN A 363 -1.57 19.27 -4.06
N ARG A 364 -1.13 18.39 -3.15
CA ARG A 364 -2.02 17.73 -2.18
C ARG A 364 -2.50 18.63 -1.05
N GLN A 365 -1.88 19.80 -0.88
CA GLN A 365 -2.23 20.77 0.14
C GLN A 365 -3.14 21.88 -0.41
N ALA A 366 -3.35 21.92 -1.74
CA ALA A 366 -4.21 22.90 -2.38
C ALA A 366 -5.65 22.79 -1.85
N VAL A 367 -6.20 23.93 -1.41
CA VAL A 367 -7.56 24.01 -0.87
C VAL A 367 -8.55 24.30 -1.99
N PRO A 368 -9.72 23.62 -2.04
CA PRO A 368 -10.76 23.92 -3.01
C PRO A 368 -11.26 25.37 -2.92
N LEU A 369 -11.23 26.07 -4.05
CA LEU A 369 -11.68 27.45 -4.17
C LEU A 369 -13.19 27.53 -4.40
N SER A 370 -13.81 28.64 -3.98
CA SER A 370 -15.23 28.95 -4.24
C SER A 370 -15.58 28.86 -5.73
N ARG A 371 -14.66 29.36 -6.58
CA ARG A 371 -14.74 29.29 -8.04
C ARG A 371 -13.45 28.68 -8.57
N SER A 372 -13.43 27.37 -8.79
CA SER A 372 -12.29 26.70 -9.43
C SER A 372 -12.22 27.04 -10.93
N GLU A 373 -11.06 26.88 -11.55
CA GLU A 373 -10.85 27.12 -12.98
C GLU A 373 -9.99 26.02 -13.59
N LYS A 374 -10.31 25.63 -14.82
CA LYS A 374 -9.50 24.66 -15.56
C LYS A 374 -8.11 25.23 -15.80
N CYS A 375 -7.08 24.42 -15.60
CA CYS A 375 -5.73 24.79 -16.00
C CYS A 375 -5.66 25.00 -17.52
N ILE A 376 -4.99 26.07 -17.96
CA ILE A 376 -4.74 26.31 -19.39
C ILE A 376 -3.70 25.32 -19.93
N VAL A 377 -2.70 24.99 -19.10
CA VAL A 377 -1.65 24.02 -19.39
C VAL A 377 -1.84 22.84 -18.44
N GLY A 378 -2.04 21.64 -19.00
CA GLY A 378 -2.24 20.40 -18.27
C GLY A 378 -1.58 19.21 -18.97
N THR A 379 -1.64 18.04 -18.35
CA THR A 379 -1.01 16.81 -18.86
C THR A 379 -2.01 15.85 -19.53
N GLY A 380 -3.31 16.12 -19.41
CA GLY A 380 -4.40 15.29 -19.92
C GLY A 380 -4.87 14.23 -18.92
N LEU A 381 -4.21 14.11 -17.76
CA LEU A 381 -4.61 13.19 -16.70
C LEU A 381 -5.68 13.80 -15.76
N GLU A 382 -5.90 15.11 -15.81
CA GLU A 382 -6.79 15.86 -14.91
C GLU A 382 -8.21 15.30 -14.91
N ARG A 383 -8.70 14.89 -16.08
CA ARG A 383 -10.02 14.28 -16.23
C ARG A 383 -10.10 12.92 -15.54
N GLN A 384 -9.08 12.08 -15.74
CA GLN A 384 -9.03 10.75 -15.13
C GLN A 384 -8.93 10.86 -13.61
N VAL A 385 -8.12 11.79 -13.10
CA VAL A 385 -7.99 12.04 -11.65
C VAL A 385 -9.30 12.54 -11.06
N ALA A 386 -10.02 13.45 -11.72
CA ALA A 386 -11.32 13.91 -11.23
C ALA A 386 -12.33 12.75 -11.15
N LEU A 387 -12.41 11.91 -12.19
CA LEU A 387 -13.30 10.74 -12.23
C LEU A 387 -12.96 9.70 -11.16
N ASP A 388 -11.70 9.29 -11.08
CA ASP A 388 -11.24 8.24 -10.15
C ASP A 388 -11.30 8.69 -8.68
N SER A 389 -11.40 10.00 -8.42
CA SER A 389 -11.51 10.53 -7.06
C SER A 389 -12.87 10.24 -6.42
N GLY A 390 -13.90 9.98 -7.23
CA GLY A 390 -15.28 9.83 -6.78
C GLY A 390 -15.91 11.12 -6.26
N VAL A 391 -15.28 12.29 -6.49
CA VAL A 391 -15.79 13.60 -6.04
C VAL A 391 -16.84 14.16 -7.01
N THR A 392 -16.76 13.82 -8.30
CA THR A 392 -17.75 14.19 -9.33
C THR A 392 -18.94 13.23 -9.31
N ALA A 393 -20.15 13.74 -9.55
CA ALA A 393 -21.31 12.87 -9.76
C ALA A 393 -21.32 12.35 -11.21
N ILE A 394 -21.41 11.04 -11.40
CA ILE A 394 -21.42 10.38 -12.71
C ILE A 394 -22.77 9.72 -12.98
N ALA A 395 -23.14 9.60 -14.25
CA ALA A 395 -24.34 8.90 -14.66
C ALA A 395 -24.10 7.38 -14.70
N GLU A 396 -24.73 6.62 -13.80
CA GLU A 396 -24.65 5.15 -13.80
C GLU A 396 -25.46 4.52 -14.94
N HIS A 397 -26.51 5.20 -15.37
CA HIS A 397 -27.42 4.80 -16.42
C HIS A 397 -27.53 5.88 -17.49
N GLU A 398 -27.80 5.46 -18.73
CA GLU A 398 -28.18 6.40 -19.78
C GLU A 398 -29.62 6.87 -19.58
N GLY A 399 -29.90 8.10 -19.98
CA GLY A 399 -31.22 8.69 -19.79
C GLY A 399 -31.27 10.16 -20.15
N LYS A 400 -32.48 10.71 -20.12
CA LYS A 400 -32.75 12.13 -20.36
C LYS A 400 -32.91 12.86 -19.02
N VAL A 401 -32.28 14.01 -18.87
CA VAL A 401 -32.44 14.86 -17.68
C VAL A 401 -33.86 15.44 -17.67
N LEU A 402 -34.67 15.05 -16.69
CA LEU A 402 -36.02 15.62 -16.50
C LEU A 402 -35.90 17.01 -15.87
N TYR A 403 -35.26 17.07 -14.71
CA TYR A 403 -34.94 18.33 -14.06
C TYR A 403 -33.69 18.21 -13.19
N THR A 404 -33.07 19.36 -13.00
CA THR A 404 -31.90 19.56 -12.16
C THR A 404 -32.32 20.45 -11.01
N ASP A 405 -32.12 19.97 -9.78
CA ASP A 405 -32.24 20.76 -8.56
C ASP A 405 -30.84 20.99 -7.97
N ILE A 406 -30.77 21.76 -6.89
CA ILE A 406 -29.54 22.03 -6.14
C ILE A 406 -29.07 20.77 -5.40
N ASP A 407 -30.00 19.99 -4.86
CA ASP A 407 -29.73 18.81 -4.02
C ASP A 407 -29.77 17.48 -4.79
N LYS A 408 -30.37 17.43 -5.99
CA LYS A 408 -30.48 16.20 -6.78
C LYS A 408 -30.64 16.45 -8.28
N ILE A 409 -30.27 15.45 -9.07
CA ILE A 409 -30.49 15.40 -10.52
C ILE A 409 -31.42 14.22 -10.82
N VAL A 410 -32.51 14.45 -11.56
CA VAL A 410 -33.44 13.39 -11.93
C VAL A 410 -33.27 13.03 -13.40
N LEU A 411 -32.91 11.77 -13.64
CA LEU A 411 -32.78 11.16 -14.96
C LEU A 411 -34.00 10.27 -15.23
N SER A 412 -34.48 10.26 -16.47
CA SER A 412 -35.45 9.29 -16.96
C SER A 412 -34.78 8.37 -17.98
N GLY A 413 -34.83 7.06 -17.74
CA GLY A 413 -34.26 6.04 -18.63
C GLY A 413 -35.04 4.74 -18.52
N ASN A 414 -35.32 4.10 -19.66
CA ASN A 414 -36.03 2.80 -19.74
C ASN A 414 -37.39 2.73 -18.99
N GLY A 415 -38.10 3.85 -18.88
CA GLY A 415 -39.40 3.93 -18.20
C GLY A 415 -39.33 4.28 -16.71
N ASP A 416 -38.14 4.23 -16.10
CA ASP A 416 -37.92 4.55 -14.69
C ASP A 416 -37.28 5.94 -14.52
N THR A 417 -37.58 6.57 -13.37
CA THR A 417 -36.96 7.82 -12.95
C THR A 417 -35.96 7.57 -11.83
N ILE A 418 -34.70 7.93 -12.05
CA ILE A 418 -33.60 7.76 -11.10
C ILE A 418 -33.17 9.13 -10.59
N GLY A 419 -33.26 9.33 -9.28
CA GLY A 419 -32.78 10.53 -8.60
C GLY A 419 -31.36 10.32 -8.07
N ILE A 420 -30.42 11.15 -8.52
CA ILE A 420 -29.03 11.14 -8.06
C ILE A 420 -28.85 12.29 -7.07
N PRO A 421 -28.63 12.01 -5.77
CA PRO A 421 -28.41 13.04 -4.76
C PRO A 421 -27.04 13.71 -4.94
N LEU A 422 -26.99 15.03 -4.75
CA LEU A 422 -25.79 15.84 -4.80
C LEU A 422 -25.32 16.21 -3.39
N VAL A 423 -24.00 16.27 -3.22
CA VAL A 423 -23.38 16.68 -1.95
C VAL A 423 -23.43 18.20 -1.81
N MET A 424 -24.06 18.69 -0.75
CA MET A 424 -24.23 20.13 -0.48
C MET A 424 -23.54 20.55 0.82
N TYR A 425 -22.62 21.51 0.73
CA TYR A 425 -21.92 22.15 1.85
C TYR A 425 -21.48 21.17 2.96
N GLN A 426 -20.93 20.02 2.57
CA GLN A 426 -20.48 19.02 3.51
C GLN A 426 -19.06 19.34 3.99
N ARG A 427 -18.80 19.13 5.29
CA ARG A 427 -17.47 19.31 5.88
C ARG A 427 -16.55 18.15 5.52
N SER A 428 -15.33 18.45 5.07
CA SER A 428 -14.26 17.46 4.95
C SER A 428 -13.50 17.23 6.27
N ASN A 429 -12.64 16.21 6.31
CA ASN A 429 -11.78 15.94 7.48
C ASN A 429 -10.78 17.07 7.78
N LYS A 430 -10.51 17.94 6.81
CA LYS A 430 -9.60 19.10 6.91
C LYS A 430 -10.34 20.43 6.98
N ASN A 431 -11.64 20.41 7.33
CA ASN A 431 -12.51 21.58 7.40
C ASN A 431 -12.70 22.32 6.07
N THR A 432 -12.39 21.70 4.92
CA THR A 432 -12.69 22.25 3.60
C THR A 432 -14.15 21.96 3.24
N CYS A 433 -14.71 22.75 2.33
CA CYS A 433 -16.08 22.59 1.85
C CYS A 433 -16.14 21.59 0.68
N MET A 434 -16.97 20.56 0.82
CA MET A 434 -17.33 19.62 -0.23
C MET A 434 -18.72 20.00 -0.76
N HIS A 435 -18.78 20.41 -2.02
CA HIS A 435 -20.01 20.82 -2.66
C HIS A 435 -19.99 20.44 -4.14
N GLN A 436 -21.07 19.81 -4.60
CA GLN A 436 -21.28 19.42 -5.98
C GLN A 436 -22.21 20.42 -6.69
N LYS A 437 -21.80 20.87 -7.87
CA LYS A 437 -22.53 21.79 -8.74
C LYS A 437 -22.94 21.06 -10.01
N PRO A 438 -24.25 20.99 -10.33
CA PRO A 438 -24.71 20.33 -11.55
C PRO A 438 -24.21 21.09 -12.79
N GLN A 439 -23.75 20.34 -13.79
CA GLN A 439 -23.28 20.85 -15.09
C GLN A 439 -24.30 20.62 -16.22
N VAL A 440 -25.29 19.77 -15.98
CA VAL A 440 -26.26 19.36 -17.01
C VAL A 440 -27.54 20.20 -16.95
N GLY A 441 -27.95 20.71 -18.11
CA GLY A 441 -29.23 21.38 -18.31
C GLY A 441 -30.38 20.38 -18.50
N ARG A 442 -31.62 20.89 -18.37
CA ARG A 442 -32.84 20.13 -18.63
C ARG A 442 -32.87 19.62 -20.08
N ASP A 443 -33.55 18.50 -20.28
CA ASP A 443 -33.79 17.87 -21.57
C ASP A 443 -32.56 17.31 -22.32
N ARG A 444 -31.39 17.29 -21.69
CA ARG A 444 -30.18 16.72 -22.29
C ARG A 444 -30.16 15.20 -22.16
N CYS A 445 -29.81 14.50 -23.24
CA CYS A 445 -29.53 13.06 -23.21
C CYS A 445 -28.13 12.81 -22.67
N ILE A 446 -28.03 11.95 -21.66
CA ILE A 446 -26.80 11.60 -20.95
C ILE A 446 -26.45 10.15 -21.22
N LYS A 447 -25.16 9.90 -21.47
CA LYS A 447 -24.62 8.54 -21.60
C LYS A 447 -24.13 8.03 -20.26
N LYS A 448 -24.15 6.71 -20.09
CA LYS A 448 -23.48 6.04 -18.97
C LYS A 448 -22.01 6.48 -18.86
N GLY A 449 -21.58 6.83 -17.66
CA GLY A 449 -20.22 7.29 -17.33
C GLY A 449 -19.98 8.79 -17.58
N GLN A 450 -20.97 9.54 -18.06
CA GLN A 450 -20.83 10.98 -18.24
C GLN A 450 -20.90 11.72 -16.89
N VAL A 451 -20.10 12.78 -16.74
CA VAL A 451 -20.13 13.65 -15.55
C VAL A 451 -21.40 14.50 -15.56
N LEU A 452 -22.15 14.44 -14.46
CA LEU A 452 -23.40 15.16 -14.23
C LEU A 452 -23.18 16.43 -13.40
N ALA A 453 -22.32 16.34 -12.39
CA ALA A 453 -21.99 17.44 -11.50
C ALA A 453 -20.50 17.44 -11.16
N ASP A 454 -19.92 18.65 -11.17
CA ASP A 454 -18.56 18.87 -10.68
C ASP A 454 -18.57 18.95 -9.16
N GLY A 455 -17.58 18.37 -8.50
CA GLY A 455 -17.38 18.55 -7.07
C GLY A 455 -16.33 19.61 -6.73
N ALA A 456 -15.85 19.57 -5.48
CA ALA A 456 -14.82 20.48 -4.99
C ALA A 456 -13.52 20.35 -5.80
N ALA A 457 -12.94 21.48 -6.22
CA ALA A 457 -11.73 21.54 -7.04
C ALA A 457 -11.83 20.75 -8.36
N THR A 458 -13.01 20.75 -8.99
CA THR A 458 -13.20 20.21 -10.35
C THR A 458 -14.03 21.18 -11.20
N VAL A 459 -13.76 21.22 -12.49
CA VAL A 459 -14.51 22.01 -13.48
C VAL A 459 -14.64 21.19 -14.76
N GLY A 460 -15.86 21.06 -15.28
CA GLY A 460 -16.14 20.31 -16.51
C GLY A 460 -15.57 18.90 -16.52
N GLY A 461 -15.63 18.20 -15.38
CA GLY A 461 -15.09 16.85 -15.21
C GLY A 461 -13.57 16.74 -15.14
N GLU A 462 -12.83 17.84 -15.01
CA GLU A 462 -11.37 17.88 -14.87
C GLU A 462 -10.96 18.43 -13.51
N LEU A 463 -9.80 17.97 -13.02
CA LEU A 463 -9.20 18.50 -11.80
C LEU A 463 -8.81 19.97 -11.96
N ALA A 464 -9.21 20.79 -10.99
CA ALA A 464 -9.01 22.23 -10.98
C ALA A 464 -8.60 22.69 -9.57
N LEU A 465 -7.33 22.50 -9.22
CA LEU A 465 -6.79 22.80 -7.89
C LEU A 465 -6.59 24.30 -7.62
N GLY A 466 -6.61 25.15 -8.65
CA GLY A 466 -6.24 26.55 -8.54
C GLY A 466 -6.85 27.46 -9.60
N LYS A 467 -6.08 28.48 -9.99
CA LYS A 467 -6.48 29.57 -10.90
C LYS A 467 -5.36 29.89 -11.88
N ASN A 468 -5.74 30.33 -13.08
CA ASN A 468 -4.79 30.90 -14.03
C ASN A 468 -4.57 32.38 -13.68
N VAL A 469 -3.31 32.76 -13.49
CA VAL A 469 -2.91 34.14 -13.16
C VAL A 469 -1.83 34.61 -14.12
N LEU A 470 -1.85 35.90 -14.45
CA LEU A 470 -0.79 36.53 -15.21
C LEU A 470 0.40 36.79 -14.28
N VAL A 471 1.56 36.24 -14.62
CA VAL A 471 2.79 36.35 -13.85
C VAL A 471 3.85 37.04 -14.70
N ALA A 472 4.60 37.96 -14.09
CA ALA A 472 5.77 38.60 -14.69
C ALA A 472 7.02 38.20 -13.90
N TYR A 473 8.07 37.78 -14.60
CA TYR A 473 9.36 37.45 -14.01
C TYR A 473 10.28 38.68 -14.05
N MET A 474 10.27 39.47 -12.98
CA MET A 474 11.16 40.62 -12.80
C MET A 474 11.35 40.94 -11.32
N PRO A 475 12.52 41.42 -10.89
CA PRO A 475 12.68 41.97 -9.54
C PRO A 475 11.82 43.24 -9.42
N TRP A 476 11.09 43.37 -8.31
CA TRP A 476 10.23 44.54 -8.05
C TRP A 476 10.48 45.10 -6.65
N GLU A 477 11.26 46.18 -6.58
CA GLU A 477 11.51 46.97 -5.36
C GLU A 477 11.93 46.14 -4.12
N GLY A 478 12.47 44.93 -4.33
CA GLY A 478 12.83 44.00 -3.25
C GLY A 478 11.65 43.28 -2.59
N TYR A 479 10.41 43.52 -2.98
CA TYR A 479 9.24 42.82 -2.40
C TYR A 479 9.18 41.33 -2.76
N ASN A 480 9.81 40.94 -3.87
CA ASN A 480 9.98 39.55 -4.28
C ASN A 480 11.40 39.03 -4.03
N PHE A 481 12.04 39.49 -2.94
CA PHE A 481 13.32 38.96 -2.50
C PHE A 481 13.19 37.49 -2.06
N GLU A 482 14.19 36.67 -2.41
CA GLU A 482 14.18 35.20 -2.23
C GLU A 482 12.94 34.53 -2.86
N ASP A 483 12.11 33.88 -2.05
CA ASP A 483 10.92 33.13 -2.47
C ASP A 483 9.62 33.92 -2.21
N ALA A 484 9.71 35.21 -1.90
CA ALA A 484 8.54 36.05 -1.66
C ALA A 484 7.75 36.31 -2.96
N VAL A 485 6.42 36.28 -2.87
CA VAL A 485 5.51 36.50 -4.01
C VAL A 485 4.74 37.80 -3.79
N LEU A 486 4.97 38.78 -4.67
CA LEU A 486 4.17 39.99 -4.73
C LEU A 486 2.86 39.70 -5.47
N ILE A 487 1.73 40.05 -4.86
CA ILE A 487 0.40 39.80 -5.41
C ILE A 487 -0.34 41.10 -5.70
N SER A 488 -1.16 41.10 -6.74
CA SER A 488 -2.06 42.21 -7.05
C SER A 488 -3.29 42.17 -6.14
N GLU A 489 -3.71 43.33 -5.63
CA GLU A 489 -4.96 43.49 -4.87
C GLU A 489 -6.21 43.02 -5.65
N ARG A 490 -6.13 42.96 -6.99
CA ARG A 490 -7.17 42.39 -7.84
C ARG A 490 -7.56 40.97 -7.42
N LEU A 491 -6.62 40.18 -6.90
CA LEU A 491 -6.88 38.82 -6.43
C LEU A 491 -7.87 38.79 -5.25
N ILE A 492 -7.84 39.83 -4.41
CA ILE A 492 -8.71 40.01 -3.25
C ILE A 492 -10.07 40.54 -3.72
N TYR A 493 -10.10 41.66 -4.45
CA TYR A 493 -11.36 42.30 -4.87
C TYR A 493 -12.23 41.43 -5.80
N ARG A 494 -11.65 40.44 -6.49
CA ARG A 494 -12.37 39.51 -7.37
C ARG A 494 -12.57 38.12 -6.77
N ASP A 495 -12.28 37.92 -5.48
CA ASP A 495 -12.43 36.63 -4.80
C ASP A 495 -11.75 35.46 -5.53
N ILE A 496 -10.57 35.68 -6.11
CA ILE A 496 -9.92 34.70 -6.99
C ILE A 496 -9.44 33.48 -6.19
N TYR A 497 -8.84 33.74 -5.02
CA TYR A 497 -8.33 32.71 -4.10
C TYR A 497 -9.18 32.58 -2.83
N THR A 498 -10.49 32.80 -2.92
CA THR A 498 -11.41 32.68 -1.78
C THR A 498 -11.88 31.23 -1.60
N SER A 499 -11.76 30.67 -0.39
CA SER A 499 -12.18 29.31 -0.01
C SER A 499 -13.20 29.31 1.12
N PHE A 500 -14.01 28.25 1.21
CA PHE A 500 -14.97 28.06 2.30
C PHE A 500 -14.46 27.02 3.31
N HIS A 501 -14.52 27.38 4.58
CA HIS A 501 -14.13 26.51 5.69
C HIS A 501 -15.31 26.25 6.63
N ILE A 502 -15.58 24.97 6.91
CA ILE A 502 -16.68 24.55 7.78
C ILE A 502 -16.09 23.95 9.04
N ARG A 503 -16.41 24.52 10.21
CA ARG A 503 -15.97 24.01 11.52
C ARG A 503 -17.17 23.45 12.28
N LYS A 504 -17.01 22.25 12.83
CA LYS A 504 -18.01 21.61 13.68
C LYS A 504 -17.58 21.78 15.14
N TYR A 505 -18.47 22.29 15.97
CA TYR A 505 -18.30 22.38 17.42
C TYR A 505 -19.23 21.35 18.08
N GLU A 506 -18.70 20.55 18.98
CA GLU A 506 -19.45 19.55 19.75
C GLU A 506 -19.36 19.88 21.23
N ILE A 507 -20.48 19.80 21.94
CA ILE A 507 -20.56 19.98 23.39
C ILE A 507 -21.13 18.70 23.97
N GLN A 508 -20.39 18.10 24.90
CA GLN A 508 -20.82 16.88 25.58
C GLN A 508 -21.39 17.24 26.96
N THR A 509 -22.65 16.90 27.19
CA THR A 509 -23.28 17.04 28.51
C THR A 509 -22.95 15.82 29.35
N HIS A 510 -22.25 16.04 30.47
CA HIS A 510 -21.94 14.99 31.43
C HIS A 510 -22.86 15.14 32.64
N VAL A 511 -23.50 14.05 33.07
CA VAL A 511 -24.24 14.03 34.33
C VAL A 511 -23.24 13.92 35.47
N THR A 512 -22.98 15.03 36.16
CA THR A 512 -22.17 15.03 37.39
C THR A 512 -23.09 14.86 38.59
N PHE A 513 -22.92 13.76 39.33
CA PHE A 513 -23.60 13.59 40.61
C PHE A 513 -22.87 14.40 41.68
N ILE A 514 -23.48 15.49 42.14
CA ILE A 514 -23.06 16.15 43.37
C ILE A 514 -23.79 15.43 44.52
N LEU A 515 -23.05 15.05 45.56
CA LEU A 515 -23.49 14.32 46.76
C LEU A 515 -24.68 14.92 47.54
N MET A 516 -25.29 16.02 47.06
CA MET A 516 -26.44 16.70 47.66
C MET A 516 -27.73 16.62 46.83
N GLY A 517 -27.95 15.54 46.07
CA GLY A 517 -29.29 15.22 45.54
C GLY A 517 -29.83 16.10 44.41
N VAL A 518 -29.07 17.08 43.90
CA VAL A 518 -29.49 17.93 42.78
C VAL A 518 -28.83 17.45 41.49
N ARG A 519 -29.61 16.86 40.58
CA ARG A 519 -29.21 16.67 39.17
C ARG A 519 -29.13 18.06 38.52
N SER A 520 -27.93 18.51 38.14
CA SER A 520 -27.78 19.73 37.35
C SER A 520 -27.02 19.42 36.07
N ILE A 521 -27.53 19.91 34.95
CA ILE A 521 -26.86 19.85 33.64
C ILE A 521 -25.88 21.03 33.63
N LEU A 522 -24.60 20.76 33.81
CA LEU A 522 -23.56 21.78 33.73
C LEU A 522 -23.06 21.90 32.29
N PHE A 523 -23.12 23.12 31.74
CA PHE A 523 -22.39 23.46 30.52
C PHE A 523 -21.04 24.04 30.92
N THR A 524 -19.96 23.45 30.40
CA THR A 524 -18.60 24.00 30.57
C THR A 524 -18.14 24.57 29.23
N TYR A 525 -17.81 25.86 29.21
CA TYR A 525 -17.18 26.55 28.08
C TYR A 525 -15.89 27.19 28.59
N GLY A 526 -14.75 26.53 28.38
CA GLY A 526 -13.47 26.94 28.98
C GLY A 526 -13.55 26.98 30.51
N ASN A 527 -12.98 28.04 31.13
CA ASN A 527 -13.02 28.25 32.59
C ASN A 527 -14.35 28.80 33.13
N MET A 528 -15.39 28.98 32.30
CA MET A 528 -16.70 29.43 32.76
C MET A 528 -17.69 28.25 32.85
N LYS A 529 -18.29 28.10 34.02
CA LYS A 529 -19.38 27.15 34.32
C LYS A 529 -20.71 27.90 34.31
N PHE A 530 -21.61 27.51 33.42
CA PHE A 530 -23.00 27.99 33.44
C PHE A 530 -23.91 26.89 34.01
N ARG A 531 -24.73 27.28 34.98
CA ARG A 531 -25.71 26.41 35.66
C ARG A 531 -27.09 26.82 35.17
N LEU A 532 -27.81 25.91 34.50
CA LEU A 532 -29.25 26.06 34.30
C LEU A 532 -29.94 25.67 35.60
N MET A 533 -30.76 26.59 36.15
CA MET A 533 -31.70 26.31 37.23
C MET A 533 -32.88 25.51 36.71
#